data_AF-A0A9X9PX74-F1
#
_entry.id   AF-A0A9X9PX74-F1
#
_cell.length_a   1.000
_cell.length_b   1.000
_cell.length_c   1.000
_cell.angle_alpha   90.00
_cell.angle_beta   90.00
_cell.angle_gamma   90.00
#
_symmetry.space_group_name_H-M   'P 1'
#
loop_
_entity.id
_entity.type
_entity.pdbx_description
1 polymer ?
#
loop_
_entity_poly.entity_id
_entity_poly.type
_entity_poly.pdbx_seq_one_letter_code
_entity_poly.pdbx_strand_id
1 'polypeptide(L)'
;MEKDKVKIHGILSNTHRQAARVNLSFDFPFYGHFLREITVATGGFIYTGEVVHRMLTATQYIAPLMANFDPSVSRNSTVRYFDNGTALVVQWDHVHLQDNYNLGSFTFQATLLMDGRIIFGYKEVSNVL
;
A
#
# COMPACT_ATOMS: atom_id res chain seq x y z
N MET A 1 10.77 -21.90 4.68
CA MET A 1 11.69 -20.86 4.18
C MET A 1 11.02 -19.51 4.34
N GLU A 2 11.65 -18.63 5.13
CA GLU A 2 11.36 -17.22 5.48
C GLU A 2 9.90 -16.76 5.58
N LYS A 3 9.24 -17.09 6.69
CA LYS A 3 8.10 -16.30 7.21
C LYS A 3 8.55 -15.05 7.99
N ASP A 4 9.85 -14.92 8.28
CA ASP A 4 10.41 -13.95 9.24
C ASP A 4 10.69 -12.55 8.67
N LYS A 5 10.45 -12.32 7.37
CA LYS A 5 10.66 -11.01 6.73
C LYS A 5 9.37 -10.23 6.44
N VAL A 6 8.20 -10.82 6.68
CA VAL A 6 6.93 -10.11 6.49
C VAL A 6 6.69 -9.21 7.70
N LYS A 7 6.86 -7.90 7.52
CA LYS A 7 6.54 -6.92 8.56
C LYS A 7 5.04 -6.64 8.55
N ILE A 8 4.32 -7.16 9.54
CA ILE A 8 2.92 -6.80 9.80
C ILE A 8 2.92 -5.50 10.59
N HIS A 9 2.43 -4.40 9.99
CA HIS A 9 2.47 -3.11 10.64
C HIS A 9 1.22 -2.91 11.51
N GLY A 10 1.36 -3.14 12.83
CA GLY A 10 0.23 -3.08 13.78
C GLY A 10 -0.52 -1.75 13.80
N ILE A 11 0.15 -0.64 13.47
CA ILE A 11 -0.44 0.70 13.37
C ILE A 11 -1.37 0.78 12.13
N LEU A 12 -0.88 0.42 10.94
CA LEU A 12 -1.68 0.45 9.70
C LEU A 12 -2.87 -0.52 9.71
N SER A 13 -2.74 -1.65 10.38
CA SER A 13 -3.79 -2.67 10.44
C SER A 13 -4.90 -2.33 11.46
N ASN A 14 -4.81 -1.24 12.22
CA ASN A 14 -5.76 -0.92 13.30
C ASN A 14 -6.23 0.53 13.33
N THR A 15 -5.95 1.36 12.31
CA THR A 15 -6.36 2.78 12.37
C THR A 15 -6.65 3.39 10.99
N HIS A 16 -7.70 4.20 10.92
CA HIS A 16 -8.10 4.98 9.75
C HIS A 16 -7.06 6.06 9.40
N ARG A 17 -6.83 6.28 8.09
CA ARG A 17 -5.97 7.35 7.54
C ARG A 17 -4.54 7.37 8.08
N GLN A 18 -3.95 6.20 8.23
CA GLN A 18 -2.54 6.09 8.55
C GLN A 18 -1.68 5.74 7.34
N ALA A 19 -0.42 6.14 7.46
CA ALA A 19 0.61 5.85 6.50
C ALA A 19 1.92 5.48 7.22
N ALA A 20 2.66 4.51 6.69
CA ALA A 20 3.93 4.09 7.26
C ALA A 20 5.05 4.31 6.25
N ARG A 21 6.15 4.90 6.72
CA ARG A 21 7.37 5.03 5.92
C ARG A 21 8.04 3.66 5.78
N VAL A 22 8.45 3.35 4.56
CA VAL A 22 9.14 2.13 4.19
C VAL A 22 10.41 2.52 3.45
N ASN A 23 11.55 2.13 4.01
CA ASN A 23 12.84 2.27 3.34
C ASN A 23 13.00 1.11 2.35
N LEU A 24 13.33 1.47 1.11
CA LEU A 24 13.64 0.53 0.05
C LEU A 24 15.10 0.08 0.17
N SER A 25 15.34 -1.21 -0.02
CA SER A 25 16.70 -1.75 -0.09
C SER A 25 17.41 -1.43 -1.42
N PHE A 26 16.68 -0.91 -2.42
CA PHE A 26 17.15 -0.59 -3.76
C PHE A 26 16.74 0.82 -4.19
N ASP A 27 17.41 1.36 -5.23
CA ASP A 27 16.98 2.59 -5.91
C ASP A 27 15.81 2.27 -6.84
N PHE A 28 14.64 2.86 -6.58
CA PHE A 28 13.50 2.71 -7.48
C PHE A 28 13.37 3.96 -8.38
N PRO A 29 13.55 3.85 -9.71
CA PRO A 29 13.42 4.99 -10.60
C PRO A 29 11.96 5.40 -10.78
N PHE A 30 11.65 6.67 -10.52
CA PHE A 30 10.30 7.23 -10.68
C PHE A 30 10.40 8.70 -11.07
N TYR A 31 9.72 9.12 -12.15
CA TYR A 31 9.72 10.51 -12.67
C TYR A 31 11.10 11.20 -12.65
N GLY A 32 12.13 10.54 -13.18
CA GLY A 32 13.46 11.13 -13.39
C GLY A 32 14.36 11.22 -12.16
N HIS A 33 13.99 10.62 -11.02
CA HIS A 33 14.81 10.50 -9.84
C HIS A 33 14.69 9.09 -9.22
N PHE A 34 15.57 8.79 -8.25
CA PHE A 34 15.54 7.53 -7.52
C PHE A 34 14.90 7.71 -6.15
N LEU A 35 13.97 6.82 -5.82
CA LEU A 35 13.34 6.74 -4.52
C LEU A 35 14.05 5.69 -3.66
N ARG A 36 14.29 6.05 -2.39
CA ARG A 36 14.81 5.17 -1.33
C ARG A 36 13.88 5.07 -0.12
N GLU A 37 12.90 5.94 -0.03
CA GLU A 37 11.85 5.93 0.97
C GLU A 37 10.51 6.16 0.26
N ILE A 38 9.50 5.41 0.68
CA ILE A 38 8.11 5.57 0.24
C ILE A 38 7.21 5.53 1.47
N THR A 39 5.97 5.98 1.32
CA THR A 39 4.98 5.94 2.40
C THR A 39 3.77 5.12 1.96
N VAL A 40 3.53 3.98 2.60
CA VAL A 40 2.37 3.11 2.31
C VAL A 40 1.16 3.63 3.08
N ALA A 41 0.08 3.97 2.37
CA ALA A 41 -1.15 4.48 2.98
C ALA A 41 -2.25 3.42 3.04
N THR A 42 -3.04 3.45 4.10
CA THR A 42 -4.22 2.59 4.30
C THR A 42 -5.27 2.73 3.19
N GLY A 43 -5.37 3.91 2.56
CA GLY A 43 -6.30 4.21 1.46
C GLY A 43 -5.99 3.56 0.11
N GLY A 44 -5.12 2.55 0.05
CA GLY A 44 -4.84 1.77 -1.17
C GLY A 44 -3.86 2.41 -2.15
N PHE A 45 -2.97 3.27 -1.67
CA PHE A 45 -1.93 3.91 -2.48
C PHE A 45 -0.59 4.00 -1.75
N ILE A 46 0.48 4.17 -2.53
CA ILE A 46 1.84 4.44 -2.08
C ILE A 46 2.16 5.89 -2.42
N TYR A 47 2.49 6.67 -1.41
CA TYR A 47 2.99 8.03 -1.54
C TYR A 47 4.50 8.04 -1.81
N THR A 48 4.93 8.79 -2.82
CA THR A 48 6.34 8.87 -3.24
C THR A 48 6.96 10.26 -3.15
N GLY A 49 6.21 11.26 -2.67
CA GLY A 49 6.75 12.61 -2.52
C GLY A 49 7.72 12.74 -1.35
N GLU A 50 8.73 13.60 -1.54
CA GLU A 50 9.82 13.85 -0.58
C GLU A 50 9.34 14.59 0.69
N VAL A 51 8.25 15.35 0.59
CA VAL A 51 7.66 16.11 1.70
C VAL A 51 6.29 15.52 2.07
N VAL A 52 6.12 15.09 3.32
CA VAL A 52 4.82 14.65 3.85
C VAL A 52 3.96 15.89 4.16
N HIS A 53 3.18 16.36 3.19
CA HIS A 53 2.19 17.43 3.39
C HIS A 53 0.83 16.87 3.86
N ARG A 54 0.00 17.70 4.53
CA ARG A 54 -1.36 17.35 5.01
C ARG A 54 -2.32 16.91 3.88
N MET A 55 -2.00 17.19 2.61
CA MET A 55 -2.70 16.66 1.43
C MET A 55 -1.71 15.84 0.59
N LEU A 56 -1.68 14.53 0.82
CA LEU A 56 -0.80 13.60 0.08
C LEU A 56 -1.24 13.36 -1.38
N THR A 57 -2.39 13.88 -1.79
CA THR A 57 -2.94 13.77 -3.16
C THR A 57 -2.45 14.87 -4.10
N ALA A 58 -1.73 15.88 -3.59
CA ALA A 58 -1.17 16.97 -4.40
C ALA A 58 0.22 16.65 -4.99
N THR A 59 0.74 15.46 -4.68
CA THR A 59 2.13 15.06 -4.92
C THR A 59 2.17 13.61 -5.41
N GLN A 60 3.29 13.20 -6.01
CA GLN A 60 3.41 11.96 -6.78
C GLN A 60 3.04 10.71 -5.95
N TYR A 61 2.23 9.81 -6.52
CA TYR A 61 1.78 8.58 -5.88
C TYR A 61 1.57 7.44 -6.88
N ILE A 62 1.52 6.21 -6.35
CA ILE A 62 1.23 4.97 -7.08
C ILE A 62 -0.02 4.35 -6.44
N ALA A 63 -1.12 4.24 -7.17
CA ALA A 63 -2.40 3.76 -6.65
C ALA A 63 -2.88 2.53 -7.43
N PRO A 64 -2.66 1.30 -6.93
CA PRO A 64 -3.35 0.14 -7.48
C PRO A 64 -4.88 0.27 -7.31
N LEU A 65 -5.36 0.75 -6.17
CA LEU A 65 -6.79 1.01 -5.96
C LEU A 65 -6.97 2.01 -4.83
N MET A 66 -7.19 3.28 -5.16
CA MET A 66 -7.38 4.33 -4.16
C MET A 66 -8.87 4.51 -3.82
N ALA A 67 -9.23 4.36 -2.55
CA ALA A 67 -10.59 4.60 -2.06
C ALA A 67 -10.56 4.96 -0.56
N ASN A 68 -11.74 5.23 0.02
CA ASN A 68 -11.89 5.44 1.47
C ASN A 68 -11.82 4.11 2.23
N PHE A 69 -10.74 3.35 2.03
CA PHE A 69 -10.48 2.12 2.76
C PHE A 69 -10.15 2.43 4.21
N ASP A 70 -10.73 1.64 5.11
CA ASP A 70 -10.48 1.74 6.55
C ASP A 70 -10.20 0.34 7.10
N PRO A 71 -8.94 -0.07 7.25
CA PRO A 71 -8.61 -1.37 7.83
C PRO A 71 -9.09 -1.54 9.28
N SER A 72 -9.42 -0.46 10.00
CA SER A 72 -9.86 -0.55 11.39
C SER A 72 -11.29 -1.10 11.56
N VAL A 73 -12.10 -1.09 10.51
CA VAL A 73 -13.49 -1.56 10.57
C VAL A 73 -13.61 -3.08 10.57
N SER A 74 -12.54 -3.81 10.26
CA SER A 74 -12.50 -5.28 10.30
C SER A 74 -11.19 -5.78 10.88
N ARG A 75 -11.27 -6.68 11.87
CA ARG A 75 -10.09 -7.32 12.48
C ARG A 75 -9.31 -8.21 11.51
N ASN A 76 -9.88 -8.54 10.36
CA ASN A 76 -9.25 -9.35 9.33
C ASN A 76 -8.50 -8.51 8.30
N SER A 77 -8.72 -7.19 8.28
CA SER A 77 -8.03 -6.29 7.37
C SER A 77 -6.57 -6.14 7.79
N THR A 78 -5.65 -6.27 6.84
CA THR A 78 -4.24 -5.98 7.09
C THR A 78 -3.61 -5.22 5.94
N VAL A 79 -2.65 -4.36 6.26
CA VAL A 79 -1.73 -3.79 5.28
C VAL A 79 -0.34 -4.29 5.60
N ARG A 80 0.29 -4.97 4.65
CA ARG A 80 1.56 -5.65 4.85
C ARG A 80 2.47 -5.43 3.64
N TYR A 81 3.77 -5.44 3.88
CA TYR A 81 4.75 -5.30 2.80
C TYR A 81 5.94 -6.23 3.01
N PHE A 82 6.65 -6.48 1.91
CA PHE A 82 7.85 -7.30 1.89
C PHE A 82 8.81 -6.75 0.83
N ASP A 83 10.05 -6.50 1.25
CA ASP A 83 11.16 -6.07 0.39
C ASP A 83 12.19 -7.20 0.35
N ASN A 84 12.67 -7.56 -0.85
CA ASN A 84 13.64 -8.64 -1.04
C ASN A 84 14.99 -8.22 -1.64
N GLY A 85 15.29 -6.92 -1.79
CA GLY A 85 16.50 -6.45 -2.48
C GLY A 85 16.26 -6.00 -3.93
N THR A 86 15.22 -6.53 -4.57
CA THR A 86 14.96 -6.32 -6.02
C THR A 86 13.51 -5.92 -6.30
N ALA A 87 12.64 -6.15 -5.33
CA ALA A 87 11.22 -5.87 -5.40
C ALA A 87 10.71 -5.48 -4.01
N LEU A 88 9.85 -4.47 -3.98
CA LEU A 88 8.95 -4.21 -2.86
C LEU A 88 7.55 -4.65 -3.27
N VAL A 89 6.92 -5.50 -2.46
CA VAL A 89 5.50 -5.87 -2.59
C VAL A 89 4.73 -5.25 -1.43
N VAL A 90 3.64 -4.56 -1.73
CA VAL A 90 2.68 -4.03 -0.75
C VAL A 90 1.32 -4.67 -1.02
N GLN A 91 0.68 -5.21 0.02
CA GLN A 91 -0.65 -5.82 -0.04
C GLN A 91 -1.60 -5.13 0.93
N TRP A 92 -2.77 -4.77 0.42
CA TRP A 92 -3.96 -4.48 1.20
C TRP A 92 -4.82 -5.74 1.15
N ASP A 93 -5.01 -6.38 2.30
CA ASP A 93 -5.63 -7.69 2.44
C ASP A 93 -6.94 -7.57 3.21
N HIS A 94 -8.04 -8.03 2.59
CA HIS A 94 -9.40 -7.96 3.14
C HIS A 94 -9.77 -6.57 3.69
N VAL A 95 -9.37 -5.48 3.02
CA VAL A 95 -9.72 -4.11 3.43
C VAL A 95 -11.15 -3.78 3.01
N HIS A 96 -11.84 -2.95 3.79
CA HIS A 96 -13.23 -2.55 3.51
C HIS A 96 -13.33 -1.04 3.30
N LEU A 97 -14.31 -0.62 2.51
CA LEU A 97 -14.69 0.78 2.39
C LEU A 97 -15.37 1.23 3.69
N GLN A 98 -14.93 2.38 4.23
CA GLN A 98 -15.50 2.95 5.45
C GLN A 98 -17.01 3.20 5.32
N ASP A 99 -17.43 3.78 4.21
CA ASP A 99 -18.82 4.21 3.99
C ASP A 99 -19.71 3.05 3.51
N ASN A 100 -19.12 1.96 3.01
CA ASN A 100 -19.82 0.90 2.29
C ASN A 100 -19.31 -0.50 2.67
N TYR A 101 -19.31 -0.83 3.97
CA TYR A 101 -18.83 -2.12 4.46
C TYR A 101 -19.50 -3.33 3.79
N ASN A 102 -20.80 -3.20 3.47
CA ASN A 102 -21.62 -4.25 2.86
C ASN A 102 -21.21 -4.61 1.42
N LEU A 103 -20.42 -3.76 0.76
CA LEU A 103 -19.87 -4.09 -0.55
C LEU A 103 -18.86 -5.23 -0.48
N GLY A 104 -18.44 -5.69 0.70
CA GLY A 104 -17.48 -6.78 0.84
C GLY A 104 -16.04 -6.28 0.96
N SER A 105 -15.11 -7.23 0.92
CA SER A 105 -13.69 -6.97 1.16
C SER A 105 -12.91 -6.81 -0.16
N PHE A 106 -11.75 -6.17 -0.07
CA PHE A 106 -10.87 -5.94 -1.19
C PHE A 106 -9.47 -6.47 -0.84
N THR A 107 -8.88 -7.23 -1.75
CA THR A 107 -7.52 -7.73 -1.66
C THR A 107 -6.77 -7.45 -2.95
N PHE A 108 -5.77 -6.58 -2.86
CA PHE A 108 -4.97 -6.13 -4.00
C PHE A 108 -3.53 -5.79 -3.58
N GLN A 109 -2.65 -5.67 -4.57
CA GLN A 109 -1.22 -5.48 -4.39
C GLN A 109 -0.65 -4.46 -5.38
N ALA A 110 0.44 -3.82 -4.95
CA ALA A 110 1.39 -3.17 -5.83
C ALA A 110 2.79 -3.74 -5.61
N THR A 111 3.50 -4.03 -6.70
CA THR A 111 4.90 -4.44 -6.69
C THR A 111 5.74 -3.39 -7.43
N LEU A 112 6.74 -2.85 -6.74
CA LEU A 112 7.76 -1.97 -7.31
C LEU A 112 9.01 -2.80 -7.57
N LEU A 113 9.42 -2.93 -8.83
CA LEU A 113 10.63 -3.63 -9.22
C LEU A 113 11.79 -2.64 -9.35
N MET A 114 13.01 -3.04 -8.98
CA MET A 114 14.20 -2.17 -9.00
C MET A 114 14.52 -1.54 -10.36
N ASP A 115 13.99 -2.11 -11.45
CA ASP A 115 14.14 -1.58 -12.81
C ASP A 115 13.09 -0.51 -13.17
N GLY A 116 12.24 -0.11 -12.23
CA GLY A 116 11.20 0.91 -12.42
C GLY A 116 9.84 0.36 -12.83
N ARG A 117 9.72 -0.94 -13.09
CA ARG A 117 8.42 -1.54 -13.41
C ARG A 117 7.51 -1.53 -12.18
N ILE A 118 6.24 -1.25 -12.43
CA ILE A 118 5.16 -1.28 -11.44
C ILE A 118 4.16 -2.33 -11.88
N ILE A 119 3.83 -3.27 -10.99
CA ILE A 119 2.85 -4.33 -11.25
C ILE A 119 1.70 -4.20 -10.25
N PHE A 120 0.46 -4.24 -10.74
CA PHE A 120 -0.73 -4.29 -9.91
C PHE A 120 -1.36 -5.67 -9.98
N GLY A 121 -1.70 -6.23 -8.82
CA GLY A 121 -2.36 -7.53 -8.70
C GLY A 121 -3.66 -7.40 -7.93
N TYR A 122 -4.73 -8.03 -8.42
CA TYR A 122 -6.06 -7.99 -7.81
C TYR A 122 -6.51 -9.42 -7.55
N LYS A 123 -6.74 -9.76 -6.29
CA LYS A 123 -7.23 -11.09 -5.89
C LYS A 123 -8.73 -11.04 -5.61
N GLU A 124 -9.17 -10.02 -4.90
CA GLU A 124 -10.57 -9.83 -4.55
C GLU A 124 -10.89 -8.35 -4.75
N VAL A 125 -11.78 -8.08 -5.70
CA VAL A 125 -12.36 -6.76 -5.89
C VAL A 125 -13.84 -7.03 -5.89
N SER A 126 -14.48 -6.76 -4.77
CA SER A 126 -15.90 -7.09 -4.64
C SER A 126 -16.71 -6.37 -5.70
N ASN A 127 -17.74 -7.05 -6.21
CA ASN A 127 -18.55 -6.56 -7.31
C ASN A 127 -19.26 -5.26 -6.89
N VAL A 128 -18.82 -4.16 -7.48
CA VAL A 128 -19.48 -2.84 -7.39
C VAL A 128 -20.63 -2.75 -8.41
N LEU A 129 -21.25 -3.88 -8.78
CA LEU A 129 -22.36 -3.96 -9.73
C LEU A 129 -23.69 -4.13 -9.00
#